data_AF-A0A0P9DUS1-F1
#
_entry.id   AF-A0A0P9DUS1-F1
#
_cell.length_a   1.000
_cell.length_b   1.000
_cell.length_c   1.000
_cell.angle_alpha   90.00
_cell.angle_beta   90.00
_cell.angle_gamma   90.00
#
_symmetry.space_group_name_H-M   'P 1'
#
loop_
_entity.id
_entity.type
_entity.pdbx_description
1 polymer ?
#
loop_
_entity_poly.entity_id
_entity_poly.type
_entity_poly.pdbx_seq_one_letter_code
_entity_poly.pdbx_strand_id
1 'polypeptide(L)'
;MPTNLPAEAKHKWSEVSSAGTPQQKLQALQKFLSLVPKHKGTSRLCVQVKRQMATLRREIEERKQRRVGKGGPRFFIEKEGAAQIVVLGPTKVGRSSLLASITNARVEVSSYPFTTREPSLGCFNTKMSNSKLWRLQH
;
A
#
# COMPACT_ATOMS: atom_id res chain seq x y z
N MET A 1 1.46 -8.32 33.13
CA MET A 1 0.26 -7.98 32.32
C MET A 1 -0.84 -7.53 33.26
N PRO A 2 -1.88 -6.78 32.83
CA PRO A 2 -3.01 -6.43 33.69
C PRO A 2 -3.77 -7.67 34.17
N THR A 3 -4.20 -7.67 35.43
CA THR A 3 -4.85 -8.82 36.08
C THR A 3 -6.26 -9.09 35.54
N ASN A 4 -7.01 -8.03 35.21
CA ASN A 4 -8.37 -8.12 34.65
C ASN A 4 -8.34 -8.24 33.12
N LEU A 5 -8.07 -9.44 32.62
CA LEU A 5 -8.15 -9.80 31.21
C LEU A 5 -9.04 -11.05 31.02
N PRO A 6 -9.94 -11.07 30.01
CA PRO A 6 -10.70 -12.26 29.65
C PRO A 6 -9.80 -13.48 29.37
N ALA A 7 -10.30 -14.69 29.67
CA ALA A 7 -9.56 -15.94 29.40
C ALA A 7 -9.14 -16.06 27.93
N GLU A 8 -10.03 -15.70 27.00
CA GLU A 8 -9.76 -15.69 25.56
C GLU A 8 -8.60 -14.75 25.19
N ALA A 9 -8.54 -13.56 25.80
CA ALA A 9 -7.43 -12.62 25.58
C ALA A 9 -6.10 -13.20 26.10
N LYS A 10 -6.11 -13.91 27.24
CA LYS A 10 -4.91 -14.61 27.75
C LYS A 10 -4.45 -15.71 26.78
N HIS A 11 -5.37 -16.48 26.19
CA HIS A 11 -5.05 -17.47 25.15
C HIS A 11 -4.44 -16.81 23.91
N LYS A 12 -5.04 -15.73 23.40
CA LYS A 12 -4.48 -14.97 22.27
C LYS A 12 -3.12 -14.36 22.55
N TRP A 13 -2.81 -14.01 23.80
CA TRP A 13 -1.45 -13.60 24.17
C TRP A 13 -0.42 -14.74 24.08
N SER A 14 -0.81 -15.97 24.43
CA SER A 14 0.03 -17.15 24.22
C SER A 14 0.31 -17.37 22.73
N GLU A 15 -0.72 -17.28 21.87
CA GLU A 15 -0.57 -17.33 20.40
C GLU A 15 0.37 -16.24 19.86
N VAL A 16 0.32 -15.01 20.39
CA VAL A 16 1.27 -13.93 20.04
C VAL A 16 2.72 -14.28 20.40
N SER A 17 2.93 -15.02 21.49
CA SER A 17 4.26 -15.46 21.93
C SER A 17 4.79 -16.60 21.05
N SER A 18 3.92 -17.53 20.66
CA SER A 18 4.27 -18.70 19.82
C SER A 18 4.32 -18.39 18.31
N ALA A 19 3.90 -17.20 17.87
CA ALA A 19 3.87 -16.83 16.45
C ALA A 19 5.27 -16.70 15.83
N GLY A 20 5.62 -17.64 14.95
CA GLY A 20 6.94 -17.72 14.31
C GLY A 20 7.25 -16.68 13.23
N THR A 21 6.25 -15.93 12.74
CA THR A 21 6.45 -14.88 11.72
C THR A 21 5.92 -13.50 12.15
N PRO A 22 6.53 -12.39 11.73
CA PRO A 22 6.03 -11.04 12.01
C PRO A 22 4.57 -10.82 11.58
N GLN A 23 4.17 -11.42 10.45
CA GLN A 23 2.81 -11.35 9.91
C GLN A 23 1.80 -12.07 10.81
N GLN A 24 2.07 -13.32 11.22
CA GLN A 24 1.22 -14.04 12.17
C GLN A 24 1.14 -13.31 13.51
N LYS A 25 2.27 -12.77 13.99
CA LYS A 25 2.34 -12.02 15.25
C LYS A 25 1.51 -10.73 15.20
N LEU A 26 1.55 -10.01 14.08
CA LEU A 26 0.68 -8.85 13.84
C LEU A 26 -0.81 -9.22 13.87
N GLN A 27 -1.19 -10.29 13.17
CA GLN A 27 -2.58 -10.76 13.11
C GLN A 27 -3.08 -11.21 14.49
N ALA A 28 -2.24 -11.92 15.26
CA ALA A 28 -2.53 -12.34 16.62
C ALA A 28 -2.68 -11.14 17.58
N LEU A 29 -1.83 -10.10 17.45
CA LEU A 29 -1.96 -8.85 18.21
C LEU A 29 -3.24 -8.08 17.87
N GLN A 30 -3.69 -8.10 16.60
CA GLN A 30 -4.99 -7.53 16.22
C GLN A 30 -6.16 -8.27 16.88
N LYS A 31 -6.17 -9.61 16.83
CA LYS A 31 -7.19 -10.45 17.47
C LYS A 31 -7.18 -10.29 19.00
N PHE A 32 -6.00 -10.16 19.61
CA PHE A 32 -5.87 -9.82 21.02
C PHE A 32 -6.52 -8.47 21.34
N LEU A 33 -6.21 -7.42 20.58
CA LEU A 33 -6.71 -6.07 20.85
C LEU A 33 -8.23 -5.92 20.61
N SER A 34 -8.87 -6.80 19.85
CA SER A 34 -10.34 -6.87 19.76
C SER A 34 -11.01 -7.52 20.99
N LEU A 35 -10.31 -8.41 21.70
CA LEU A 35 -10.84 -9.12 22.88
C LEU A 35 -10.53 -8.41 24.21
N VAL A 36 -9.63 -7.42 24.22
CA VAL A 36 -9.28 -6.67 25.43
C VAL A 36 -10.33 -5.58 25.71
N PRO A 37 -10.95 -5.56 26.91
CA PRO A 37 -11.87 -4.48 27.31
C PRO A 37 -11.21 -3.12 27.24
N LYS A 38 -11.91 -2.07 26.78
CA LYS A 38 -11.36 -0.72 26.61
C LYS A 38 -11.67 0.18 27.81
N HIS A 39 -11.07 -0.11 28.96
CA HIS A 39 -11.28 0.65 30.21
C HIS A 39 -9.95 1.08 30.87
N LYS A 40 -10.01 1.91 31.93
CA LYS A 40 -8.82 2.53 32.55
C LYS A 40 -7.71 1.52 32.91
N GLY A 41 -8.07 0.34 33.43
CA GLY A 41 -7.12 -0.71 33.82
C GLY A 41 -6.35 -1.41 32.67
N THR A 42 -6.83 -1.29 31.43
CA THR A 42 -6.22 -1.90 30.22
C THR A 42 -5.61 -0.86 29.27
N SER A 43 -5.86 0.43 29.51
CA SER A 43 -5.35 1.56 28.71
C SER A 43 -3.86 1.46 28.35
N ARG A 44 -2.98 1.28 29.34
CA ARG A 44 -1.53 1.14 29.17
C ARG A 44 -1.15 -0.05 28.27
N LEU A 45 -1.81 -1.20 28.46
CA LEU A 45 -1.63 -2.39 27.64
C LEU A 45 -2.05 -2.13 26.18
N CYS A 46 -3.21 -1.52 25.95
CA CYS A 46 -3.68 -1.20 24.60
C CYS A 46 -2.70 -0.25 23.87
N VAL A 47 -2.11 0.72 24.57
CA VAL A 47 -1.07 1.59 24.00
C VAL A 47 0.20 0.81 23.66
N GLN A 48 0.67 -0.07 24.56
CA GLN A 48 1.84 -0.92 24.32
C GLN A 48 1.64 -1.84 23.11
N VAL A 49 0.48 -2.52 23.00
CA VAL A 49 0.15 -3.39 21.86
C VAL A 49 0.09 -2.60 20.55
N LYS A 50 -0.53 -1.41 20.54
CA LYS A 50 -0.55 -0.54 19.35
C LYS A 50 0.86 -0.12 18.91
N ARG A 51 1.77 0.18 19.86
CA ARG A 51 3.18 0.47 19.55
C ARG A 51 3.88 -0.74 18.94
N GLN A 52 3.74 -1.94 19.53
CA GLN A 52 4.31 -3.18 18.99
C GLN A 52 3.79 -3.49 17.58
N MET A 53 2.49 -3.30 17.32
CA MET A 53 1.92 -3.43 15.98
C MET A 53 2.51 -2.44 14.97
N ALA A 54 2.77 -1.19 15.37
CA ALA A 54 3.38 -0.19 14.50
C ALA A 54 4.82 -0.59 14.12
N THR A 55 5.62 -1.06 15.08
CA THR A 55 6.97 -1.59 14.83
C THR A 55 6.95 -2.78 13.87
N LEU A 56 6.06 -3.76 14.09
CA LEU A 56 5.94 -4.93 13.21
C LEU A 56 5.50 -4.57 11.79
N ARG A 57 4.59 -3.60 11.62
CA ARG A 57 4.22 -3.10 10.27
C ARG A 57 5.42 -2.50 9.54
N ARG A 58 6.20 -1.68 10.23
CA ARG A 58 7.42 -1.09 9.69
C ARG A 58 8.43 -2.16 9.30
N GLU A 59 8.66 -3.15 10.16
CA GLU A 59 9.57 -4.26 9.88
C GLU A 59 9.13 -5.10 8.66
N ILE A 60 7.84 -5.40 8.53
CA ILE A 60 7.27 -6.11 7.38
C ILE A 60 7.50 -5.31 6.09
N GLU A 61 7.26 -3.99 6.11
CA GLU A 61 7.46 -3.13 4.95
C GLU A 61 8.94 -2.96 4.60
N GLU A 62 9.84 -2.78 5.58
CA GLU A 62 11.29 -2.76 5.35
C GLU A 62 11.80 -4.09 4.77
N ARG A 63 11.32 -5.25 5.26
CA ARG A 63 11.62 -6.57 4.69
C ARG A 63 11.11 -6.70 3.26
N LYS A 64 9.93 -6.16 2.94
CA LYS A 64 9.35 -6.12 1.60
C LYS A 64 10.18 -5.23 0.66
N GLN A 65 10.54 -4.02 1.09
CA GLN A 65 11.39 -3.10 0.34
C GLN A 65 12.79 -3.68 0.08
N ARG A 66 13.40 -4.37 1.05
CA ARG A 66 14.68 -5.07 0.83
C ARG A 66 14.57 -6.22 -0.19
N ARG A 67 13.44 -6.93 -0.25
CA ARG A 67 13.16 -7.93 -1.29
C ARG A 67 13.01 -7.29 -2.67
N VAL A 68 12.31 -6.15 -2.75
CA VAL A 68 12.24 -5.32 -3.98
C VAL A 68 13.61 -4.75 -4.34
N GLY A 69 14.49 -4.44 -3.37
CA GLY A 69 15.85 -3.94 -3.64
C GLY A 69 16.77 -4.90 -4.39
N LYS A 70 16.52 -6.22 -4.34
CA LYS A 70 17.25 -7.22 -5.15
C LYS A 70 16.67 -7.43 -6.56
N GLY A 71 15.55 -6.78 -6.87
CA GLY A 71 14.87 -6.83 -8.16
C GLY A 71 13.97 -5.62 -8.24
N GLY A 72 14.60 -4.45 -8.44
CA GLY A 72 13.92 -3.15 -8.39
C GLY A 72 12.73 -3.09 -9.35
N PRO A 73 11.82 -2.11 -9.20
CA PRO A 73 10.73 -1.93 -10.15
C PRO A 73 11.33 -1.87 -11.56
N ARG A 74 10.88 -2.77 -12.47
CA ARG A 74 11.44 -2.89 -13.83
C ARG A 74 11.47 -1.56 -14.61
N PHE A 75 10.63 -0.61 -14.19
CA PHE A 75 10.70 0.79 -14.56
C PHE A 75 10.86 1.64 -13.30
N PHE A 76 12.01 2.30 -13.17
CA PHE A 76 12.15 3.51 -12.37
C PHE A 76 11.77 4.69 -13.28
N ILE A 77 10.80 5.50 -12.86
CA ILE A 77 10.40 6.71 -13.59
C ILE A 77 11.05 7.89 -12.88
N GLU A 78 11.96 8.56 -13.57
CA GLU A 78 12.59 9.78 -13.05
C GLU A 78 11.54 10.90 -12.87
N LYS A 79 11.72 11.70 -11.83
CA LYS A 79 10.83 12.82 -11.53
C LYS A 79 11.15 13.97 -12.48
N GLU A 80 10.24 14.23 -13.41
CA GLU A 80 10.37 15.30 -14.40
C GLU A 80 9.13 16.20 -14.44
N GLY A 81 9.37 17.50 -14.63
CA GLY A 81 8.31 18.52 -14.68
C GLY A 81 7.74 18.87 -13.29
N ALA A 82 6.65 19.62 -13.31
CA ALA A 82 5.99 20.19 -12.14
C ALA A 82 4.94 19.25 -11.49
N ALA A 83 4.51 18.19 -12.18
CA ALA A 83 3.60 17.19 -11.63
C ALA A 83 3.73 15.82 -12.31
N GLN A 84 3.28 14.76 -11.61
CA GLN A 84 3.27 13.36 -12.05
C GLN A 84 1.92 12.69 -11.66
N ILE A 85 0.90 12.69 -12.52
CA ILE A 85 -0.52 12.72 -12.03
C ILE A 85 -1.27 11.38 -11.82
N VAL A 86 -1.02 10.31 -12.61
CA VAL A 86 -1.55 8.92 -12.41
C VAL A 86 -3.08 8.69 -12.56
N VAL A 87 -3.53 8.27 -13.75
CA VAL A 87 -4.92 7.86 -14.08
C VAL A 87 -5.18 6.36 -13.94
N LEU A 88 -5.92 5.97 -12.90
CA LEU A 88 -6.34 4.59 -12.60
C LEU A 88 -7.78 4.28 -13.10
N GLY A 89 -8.05 3.08 -13.62
CA GLY A 89 -9.41 2.62 -13.97
C GLY A 89 -9.43 1.30 -14.75
N PRO A 90 -10.58 0.59 -14.91
CA PRO A 90 -10.64 -0.68 -15.64
C PRO A 90 -10.20 -0.61 -17.11
N THR A 91 -10.14 -1.76 -17.80
CA THR A 91 -9.95 -1.78 -19.28
C THR A 91 -11.18 -1.18 -19.98
N LYS A 92 -10.99 -0.66 -21.21
CA LYS A 92 -12.04 -0.06 -22.06
C LYS A 92 -12.76 1.21 -21.57
N VAL A 93 -12.49 1.74 -20.38
CA VAL A 93 -13.17 2.96 -19.83
C VAL A 93 -12.68 4.30 -20.43
N GLY A 94 -12.42 4.37 -21.73
CA GLY A 94 -11.97 5.61 -22.42
C GLY A 94 -10.57 6.12 -22.03
N ARG A 95 -9.87 5.42 -21.14
CA ARG A 95 -8.59 5.81 -20.54
C ARG A 95 -7.51 6.19 -21.58
N SER A 96 -7.31 5.40 -22.63
CA SER A 96 -6.29 5.70 -23.65
C SER A 96 -6.63 6.95 -24.45
N SER A 97 -7.91 7.14 -24.81
CA SER A 97 -8.41 8.34 -25.48
C SER A 97 -8.19 9.60 -24.65
N LEU A 98 -8.43 9.54 -23.33
CA LEU A 98 -8.14 10.66 -22.42
C LEU A 98 -6.65 11.03 -22.39
N LEU A 99 -5.75 10.03 -22.44
CA LEU A 99 -4.31 10.28 -22.42
C LEU A 99 -3.83 10.89 -23.75
N ALA A 100 -4.38 10.43 -24.88
CA ALA A 100 -4.11 10.98 -26.20
C ALA A 100 -4.74 12.38 -26.44
N SER A 101 -5.82 12.73 -25.74
CA SER A 101 -6.41 14.09 -25.84
C SER A 101 -5.71 15.11 -24.96
N ILE A 102 -5.18 14.70 -23.81
CA ILE A 102 -4.48 15.57 -22.85
C ILE A 102 -2.98 15.63 -23.09
N THR A 103 -2.38 14.66 -23.80
CA THR A 103 -0.94 14.64 -24.09
C THR A 103 -0.69 14.30 -25.55
N ASN A 104 0.41 14.79 -26.13
CA ASN A 104 0.79 14.46 -27.52
C ASN A 104 1.41 13.05 -27.64
N ALA A 105 0.99 12.11 -26.78
CA ALA A 105 1.46 10.73 -26.76
C ALA A 105 0.81 9.92 -27.88
N ARG A 106 1.63 9.16 -28.61
CA ARG A 106 1.14 8.12 -29.52
C ARG A 106 0.69 6.91 -28.70
N VAL A 107 -0.56 6.92 -28.25
CA VAL A 107 -1.17 5.83 -27.48
C VAL A 107 -1.94 4.91 -28.44
N GLU A 108 -1.68 3.61 -28.38
CA GLU A 108 -2.48 2.61 -29.09
C GLU A 108 -3.87 2.48 -28.44
N VAL A 109 -4.92 2.66 -29.22
CA VAL A 109 -6.32 2.54 -28.79
C VAL A 109 -6.96 1.38 -29.54
N SER A 110 -7.32 0.32 -28.82
CA SER A 110 -7.93 -0.89 -29.39
C SER A 110 -9.16 -1.32 -28.58
N SER A 111 -10.07 -2.04 -29.25
CA SER A 111 -11.29 -2.60 -28.67
C SER A 111 -11.06 -3.90 -27.90
N TYR A 112 -9.85 -4.46 -27.89
CA TYR A 112 -9.50 -5.62 -27.07
C TYR A 112 -9.24 -5.24 -25.61
N PRO A 113 -9.60 -6.10 -24.63
CA PRO A 113 -9.12 -5.93 -23.26
C PRO A 113 -7.60 -6.20 -23.19
N PHE A 114 -6.90 -5.49 -22.30
CA PHE A 114 -5.47 -5.66 -22.02
C PHE A 114 -4.47 -5.35 -23.17
N THR A 115 -4.85 -4.55 -24.18
CA THR A 115 -3.93 -4.15 -25.26
C THR A 115 -2.69 -3.38 -24.74
N THR A 116 -2.84 -2.55 -23.71
CA THR A 116 -1.73 -1.79 -23.12
C THR A 116 -0.84 -2.69 -22.26
N ARG A 117 0.24 -3.22 -22.85
CA ARG A 117 1.23 -4.08 -22.17
C ARG A 117 2.36 -3.31 -21.47
N GLU A 118 2.63 -2.08 -21.89
CA GLU A 118 3.70 -1.21 -21.36
C GLU A 118 3.17 0.19 -21.02
N PRO A 119 3.76 0.89 -20.03
CA PRO A 119 3.31 2.22 -19.63
C PRO A 119 3.63 3.27 -20.71
N SER A 120 2.60 3.81 -21.35
CA SER A 120 2.74 4.87 -22.37
C SER A 120 3.09 6.21 -21.72
N LEU A 121 4.19 6.80 -22.17
CA LEU A 121 4.68 8.12 -21.78
C LEU A 121 3.93 9.23 -22.52
N GLY A 122 3.47 10.26 -21.78
CA GLY A 122 2.87 11.46 -22.35
C GLY A 122 3.27 12.73 -21.63
N CYS A 123 3.90 13.66 -22.36
CA CYS A 123 4.16 15.03 -21.93
C CYS A 123 3.08 15.97 -22.47
N PHE A 124 2.74 17.00 -21.70
CA PHE A 124 1.91 18.11 -22.18
C PHE A 124 2.42 19.45 -21.64
N ASN A 125 2.44 20.46 -22.50
CA ASN A 125 2.79 21.82 -22.13
C ASN A 125 1.52 22.62 -21.78
N THR A 126 1.27 22.79 -20.49
CA THR A 126 0.40 23.85 -20.00
C THR A 126 1.13 25.20 -20.10
N LYS A 127 0.43 26.29 -20.45
CA LYS A 127 1.02 27.65 -20.54
C LYS A 127 1.53 28.22 -19.20
N MET A 128 1.38 27.47 -18.10
CA MET A 128 2.17 27.60 -16.88
C MET A 128 2.69 26.20 -16.51
N SER A 129 4.02 26.04 -16.47
CA SER A 129 4.80 24.92 -15.92
C SER A 129 4.47 23.48 -16.41
N ASN A 130 5.40 22.90 -17.18
CA ASN A 130 5.34 21.55 -17.77
C ASN A 130 4.94 20.46 -16.76
N SER A 131 3.80 19.81 -16.94
CA SER A 131 3.26 18.81 -16.00
C SER A 131 2.96 17.47 -16.69
N LYS A 132 3.49 16.34 -16.17
CA LYS A 132 3.41 15.02 -16.80
C LYS A 132 2.27 14.18 -16.19
N LEU A 133 1.40 13.60 -17.02
CA LEU A 133 0.22 12.86 -16.55
C LEU A 133 0.37 11.34 -16.81
N TRP A 134 0.55 10.59 -15.73
CA TRP A 134 0.80 9.14 -15.78
C TRP A 134 -0.46 8.27 -15.67
N ARG A 135 -0.28 6.95 -15.59
CA ARG A 135 -1.32 5.94 -15.38
C ARG A 135 -0.76 4.72 -14.63
N LEU A 136 -1.49 4.24 -13.63
CA LEU A 136 -1.30 2.93 -12.99
C LEU A 136 -2.63 2.18 -13.08
N GLN A 137 -2.64 0.84 -13.07
CA GLN A 137 -3.66 0.11 -12.31
C GLN A 137 -3.17 -1.25 -11.84
N HIS A 138 -3.87 -1.77 -10.84
CA HIS A 138 -3.79 -3.15 -10.39
C HIS A 138 -4.55 -4.06 -11.37
#